data_AF-A0A5D2XNM2-F1
#
_entry.id   AF-A0A5D2XNM2-F1
#
_cell.length_a   1.000
_cell.length_b   1.000
_cell.length_c   1.000
_cell.angle_alpha   90.00
_cell.angle_beta   90.00
_cell.angle_gamma   90.00
#
_symmetry.space_group_name_H-M   'P 1'
#
loop_
_entity.id
_entity.type
_entity.pdbx_description
1 polymer ?
#
loop_
_entity_poly.entity_id
_entity_poly.type
_entity_poly.pdbx_seq_one_letter_code
_entity_poly.pdbx_strand_id
1 'polypeptide(L)'
;MGNIRRARELFDAATVADKRHIAAWHGWAVLELKQGNVKKARHLLAKCLKFCGGNEYVYQTLALLEAKANRYEQARYLFRQATKCNPKSCASWLAWAQLEVQQENNRAARLLFEKAVQASPKNRFAWHVWGVFEANIGNVDMGRKLLKIGHALNPRDPVLLQSLALLEYKHSTANLARVLFRRASELDPRHQPVWIAWGWMEWKEGNISTARELYQRALSIDSTTESAARCLQAWGVLEQRAGNLSAARRLFRSSLNINSQSYVTWMTWAALEEDQGNSVRAEEIRNLYFQQRTEVVDDASWVTGFLDVIDPALDSIKRLLNLDQGLINKAREPSKDAESIEDGAEEPFLTTSLGLNDGNDIGYGSRFNLNAFIKDKLSLDPSKLDLLMENSGNSSPKRVTSPRRMWRSQNRTTMTLP
;
A
#
# COMPACT_ATOMS: atom_id res chain seq x y z
N MET A 1 11.54 24.90 0.66
CA MET A 1 10.52 24.03 1.27
C MET A 1 11.19 23.27 2.39
N GLY A 2 10.99 23.63 3.67
CA GLY A 2 11.72 22.96 4.76
C GLY A 2 11.76 23.72 6.10
N ASN A 3 11.36 24.98 6.15
CA ASN A 3 11.31 25.71 7.41
C ASN A 3 10.00 25.39 8.16
N ILE A 4 10.05 24.34 8.98
CA ILE A 4 8.96 23.85 9.82
C ILE A 4 8.39 24.94 10.74
N ARG A 5 9.24 25.79 11.31
CA ARG A 5 8.83 26.86 12.22
C ARG A 5 7.93 27.86 11.51
N ARG A 6 8.38 28.33 10.34
CA ARG A 6 7.60 29.22 9.47
C ARG A 6 6.30 28.56 9.00
N ALA A 7 6.31 27.25 8.72
CA ALA A 7 5.08 26.53 8.36
C ALA A 7 4.06 26.53 9.51
N ARG A 8 4.49 26.32 10.76
CA ARG A 8 3.59 26.41 11.93
C ARG A 8 3.01 27.82 12.10
N GLU A 9 3.82 28.85 11.96
CA GLU A 9 3.37 30.25 12.03
C GLU A 9 2.32 30.56 10.95
N LEU A 10 2.54 30.08 9.72
CA LEU A 10 1.59 30.26 8.63
C LEU A 10 0.27 29.51 8.87
N PHE A 11 0.32 28.29 9.40
CA PHE A 11 -0.89 27.55 9.78
C PHE A 11 -1.63 28.21 10.94
N ASP A 12 -0.90 28.70 11.94
CA ASP A 12 -1.49 29.42 13.07
C ASP A 12 -2.20 30.69 12.58
N ALA A 13 -1.50 31.53 11.79
CA ALA A 13 -2.07 32.71 11.15
C ALA A 13 -3.30 32.38 10.29
N ALA A 14 -3.26 31.30 9.52
CA ALA A 14 -4.40 30.86 8.70
C ALA A 14 -5.61 30.44 9.55
N THR A 15 -5.40 29.73 10.67
CA THR A 15 -6.49 29.33 11.57
C THR A 15 -7.04 30.46 12.41
N VAL A 16 -6.22 31.48 12.70
CA VAL A 16 -6.67 32.72 13.35
C VAL A 16 -7.49 33.57 12.40
N ALA A 17 -7.07 33.67 11.14
CA ALA A 17 -7.78 34.41 10.09
C ALA A 17 -9.14 33.78 9.75
N ASP A 18 -9.18 32.45 9.56
CA ASP A 18 -10.43 31.71 9.39
C ASP A 18 -10.46 30.45 10.26
N LYS A 19 -11.21 30.55 11.36
CA LYS A 19 -11.39 29.45 12.32
C LYS A 19 -12.16 28.26 11.73
N ARG A 20 -12.90 28.45 10.63
CA ARG A 20 -13.69 27.42 9.94
C ARG A 20 -12.92 26.76 8.80
N HIS A 21 -11.67 27.16 8.55
CA HIS A 21 -10.90 26.62 7.44
C HIS A 21 -10.32 25.22 7.76
N ILE A 22 -11.12 24.18 7.44
CA ILE A 22 -10.81 22.77 7.74
C ILE A 22 -9.47 22.33 7.15
N ALA A 23 -9.13 22.76 5.94
CA ALA A 23 -7.90 22.35 5.27
C ALA A 23 -6.63 22.87 5.97
N ALA A 24 -6.65 24.07 6.57
CA ALA A 24 -5.51 24.54 7.36
C ALA A 24 -5.35 23.75 8.66
N TRP A 25 -6.45 23.49 9.38
CA TRP A 25 -6.40 22.68 10.60
C TRP A 25 -5.91 21.26 10.31
N HIS A 26 -6.42 20.63 9.25
CA HIS A 26 -6.01 19.29 8.83
C HIS A 26 -4.56 19.28 8.34
N GLY A 27 -4.15 20.24 7.52
CA GLY A 27 -2.78 20.40 7.05
C GLY A 27 -1.78 20.62 8.18
N TRP A 28 -2.14 21.42 9.19
CA TRP A 28 -1.32 21.63 10.37
C TRP A 28 -1.19 20.34 11.19
N ALA A 29 -2.28 19.63 11.42
CA ALA A 29 -2.24 18.34 12.11
C ALA A 29 -1.38 17.32 11.37
N VAL A 30 -1.48 17.23 10.04
CA VAL A 30 -0.65 16.34 9.22
C VAL A 30 0.83 16.74 9.30
N LEU A 31 1.16 18.03 9.34
CA LEU A 31 2.52 18.50 9.54
C LEU A 31 3.08 18.06 10.91
N GLU A 32 2.30 18.23 11.99
CA GLU A 32 2.70 17.79 13.33
C GLU A 32 2.82 16.26 13.42
N LEU A 33 1.95 15.52 12.71
CA LEU A 33 2.10 14.07 12.58
C LEU A 33 3.42 13.72 11.91
N LYS A 34 3.80 14.37 10.80
CA LYS A 34 5.10 14.16 10.12
C LYS A 34 6.31 14.39 11.02
N GLN A 35 6.16 15.20 12.06
CA GLN A 35 7.22 15.51 13.03
C GLN A 35 7.18 14.62 14.28
N GLY A 36 6.25 13.66 14.36
CA GLY A 36 6.09 12.78 15.52
C GLY A 36 5.33 13.39 16.70
N ASN A 37 4.80 14.62 16.58
CA ASN A 37 4.06 15.32 17.62
C ASN A 37 2.59 14.86 17.70
N VAL A 38 2.37 13.57 17.98
CA VAL A 38 1.05 12.91 18.00
C VAL A 38 0.07 13.61 18.96
N LYS A 39 0.52 14.01 20.16
CA LYS A 39 -0.34 14.68 21.16
C LYS A 39 -0.86 16.03 20.66
N LYS A 40 0.01 16.83 20.03
CA LYS A 40 -0.37 18.14 19.46
C LYS A 40 -1.30 17.97 18.28
N ALA A 41 -1.00 17.02 17.38
CA ALA A 41 -1.86 16.71 16.24
C ALA A 41 -3.28 16.32 16.68
N ARG A 42 -3.43 15.46 17.70
CA ARG A 42 -4.72 15.09 18.28
C ARG A 42 -5.51 16.31 18.78
N HIS A 43 -4.83 17.20 19.51
CA HIS A 43 -5.45 18.42 20.04
C HIS A 43 -5.91 19.36 18.93
N LEU A 44 -5.10 19.53 17.87
CA LEU A 44 -5.45 20.35 16.71
C LEU A 44 -6.67 19.78 15.96
N LEU A 45 -6.72 18.47 15.74
CA LEU A 45 -7.87 17.82 15.10
C LEU A 45 -9.13 17.92 15.98
N ALA A 46 -9.02 17.78 17.30
CA ALA A 46 -10.13 17.97 18.23
C ALA A 46 -10.65 19.42 18.23
N LYS A 47 -9.74 20.42 18.16
CA LYS A 47 -10.12 21.83 17.97
C LYS A 47 -10.82 22.04 16.63
N CYS A 48 -10.32 21.44 15.56
CA CYS A 48 -10.93 21.50 14.23
C CYS A 48 -12.39 21.04 14.27
N LEU A 49 -12.67 19.90 14.92
CA LEU A 49 -14.04 19.38 15.05
C LEU A 49 -14.96 20.31 15.87
N LYS A 50 -14.42 20.98 16.89
CA LYS A 50 -15.18 21.95 17.70
C LYS A 50 -15.55 23.22 16.90
N PHE A 51 -14.64 23.73 16.08
CA PHE A 51 -14.85 25.00 15.36
C PHE A 51 -15.50 24.84 13.97
N CYS A 52 -15.16 23.77 13.25
CA CYS A 52 -15.58 23.56 11.87
C CYS A 52 -16.74 22.57 11.72
N GLY A 53 -17.10 21.85 12.79
CA GLY A 53 -18.07 20.75 12.74
C GLY A 53 -17.49 19.45 12.19
N GLY A 54 -18.37 18.47 11.98
CA GLY A 54 -17.99 17.13 11.54
C GLY A 54 -17.54 17.09 10.09
N ASN A 55 -16.28 16.73 9.84
CA ASN A 55 -15.74 16.50 8.51
C ASN A 55 -15.14 15.10 8.41
N GLU A 56 -15.41 14.45 7.29
CA GLU A 56 -14.90 13.12 6.95
C GLU A 56 -13.37 13.00 7.10
N TYR A 57 -12.59 13.87 6.47
CA TYR A 57 -11.12 13.78 6.46
C TYR A 57 -10.52 13.95 7.86
N VAL A 58 -11.14 14.78 8.68
CA VAL A 58 -10.72 15.04 10.06
C VAL A 58 -11.02 13.83 10.94
N TYR A 59 -12.22 13.26 10.83
CA TYR A 59 -12.58 12.03 11.53
C TYR A 59 -11.72 10.84 11.09
N GLN A 60 -11.47 10.69 9.79
CA GLN A 60 -10.60 9.65 9.24
C GLN A 60 -9.18 9.76 9.80
N THR A 61 -8.62 10.97 9.82
CA THR A 61 -7.25 11.20 10.33
C THR A 61 -7.16 10.95 11.84
N LEU A 62 -8.17 11.38 12.61
CA LEU A 62 -8.28 11.06 14.04
C LEU A 62 -8.43 9.56 14.29
N ALA A 63 -9.26 8.87 13.50
CA ALA A 63 -9.48 7.43 13.63
C ALA A 63 -8.19 6.64 13.37
N LEU A 64 -7.44 7.02 12.32
CA LEU A 64 -6.12 6.45 12.05
C LEU A 64 -5.13 6.73 13.19
N LEU A 65 -5.20 7.89 13.83
CA LEU A 65 -4.36 8.24 14.98
C LEU A 65 -4.69 7.39 16.21
N GLU A 66 -5.97 7.18 16.51
CA GLU A 66 -6.38 6.32 17.64
C GLU A 66 -6.11 4.84 17.35
N ALA A 67 -6.26 4.39 16.10
CA ALA A 67 -5.88 3.04 15.68
C ALA A 67 -4.39 2.77 15.97
N LYS A 68 -3.51 3.73 15.65
CA LYS A 68 -2.08 3.65 16.00
C LYS A 68 -1.81 3.62 17.49
N ALA A 69 -2.65 4.26 18.28
CA ALA A 69 -2.56 4.27 19.74
C ALA A 69 -3.17 3.01 20.37
N ASN A 70 -3.48 1.97 19.57
CA ASN A 70 -4.15 0.73 19.97
C ASN A 70 -5.53 0.96 20.61
N ARG A 71 -6.17 2.10 20.35
CA ARG A 71 -7.50 2.45 20.86
C ARG A 71 -8.56 2.13 19.81
N TYR A 72 -8.72 0.84 19.52
CA TYR A 72 -9.51 0.36 18.40
C TYR A 72 -10.99 0.72 18.50
N GLU A 73 -11.60 0.68 19.68
CA GLU A 73 -13.01 1.06 19.85
C GLU A 73 -13.26 2.54 19.56
N GLN A 74 -12.36 3.41 19.99
CA GLN A 74 -12.42 4.84 19.70
C GLN A 74 -12.23 5.08 18.19
N ALA A 75 -11.28 4.37 17.56
CA ALA A 75 -11.08 4.43 16.12
C ALA A 75 -12.35 3.98 15.35
N ARG A 76 -12.99 2.88 15.76
CA ARG A 76 -14.27 2.40 15.17
C ARG A 76 -15.38 3.43 15.30
N TYR A 77 -15.51 4.07 16.45
CA TYR A 77 -16.49 5.14 16.65
C TYR A 77 -16.22 6.31 15.70
N LEU A 78 -14.95 6.75 15.59
CA LEU A 78 -14.57 7.85 14.71
C LEU A 78 -14.78 7.51 13.22
N PHE A 79 -14.49 6.28 12.80
CA PHE A 79 -14.79 5.81 11.43
C PHE A 79 -16.30 5.74 11.16
N ARG A 80 -17.12 5.35 12.14
CA ARG A 80 -18.58 5.44 12.02
C ARG A 80 -19.05 6.88 11.85
N GLN A 81 -18.43 7.85 12.53
CA GLN A 81 -18.76 9.27 12.32
C GLN A 81 -18.30 9.76 10.95
N ALA A 82 -17.09 9.39 10.50
CA ALA A 82 -16.59 9.74 9.17
C ALA A 82 -17.53 9.28 8.05
N THR A 83 -17.99 8.03 8.13
CA THR A 83 -18.90 7.43 7.14
C THR A 83 -20.33 7.99 7.22
N LYS A 84 -20.79 8.47 8.39
CA LYS A 84 -22.04 9.23 8.51
C LYS A 84 -21.94 10.61 7.87
N CYS A 85 -20.81 11.31 8.04
CA CYS A 85 -20.57 12.61 7.40
C CYS A 85 -20.55 12.51 5.87
N ASN A 86 -19.89 11.47 5.33
CA ASN A 86 -19.86 11.22 3.89
C ASN A 86 -20.03 9.73 3.56
N PRO A 87 -21.28 9.28 3.32
CA PRO A 87 -21.54 7.88 2.95
C PRO A 87 -20.94 7.47 1.61
N LYS A 88 -20.68 8.42 0.71
CA LYS A 88 -20.14 8.18 -0.65
C LYS A 88 -18.62 8.08 -0.68
N SER A 89 -17.93 8.34 0.43
CA SER A 89 -16.48 8.27 0.44
C SER A 89 -15.96 6.85 0.55
N CYS A 90 -15.41 6.37 -0.55
CA CYS A 90 -14.68 5.12 -0.57
C CYS A 90 -13.45 5.12 0.34
N ALA A 91 -12.76 6.26 0.48
CA ALA A 91 -11.51 6.32 1.25
C ALA A 91 -11.74 6.03 2.74
N SER A 92 -12.82 6.55 3.30
CA SER A 92 -13.23 6.30 4.68
C SER A 92 -13.62 4.85 4.93
N TRP A 93 -14.38 4.24 4.02
CA TRP A 93 -14.74 2.81 4.12
C TRP A 93 -13.52 1.90 4.01
N LEU A 94 -12.58 2.20 3.11
CA LEU A 94 -11.35 1.42 2.95
C LEU A 94 -10.42 1.54 4.15
N ALA A 95 -10.25 2.75 4.70
CA ALA A 95 -9.42 2.95 5.89
C ALA A 95 -9.98 2.18 7.10
N TRP A 96 -11.31 2.15 7.26
CA TRP A 96 -11.95 1.35 8.30
C TRP A 96 -11.82 -0.16 8.01
N ALA A 97 -12.03 -0.60 6.77
CA ALA A 97 -11.84 -2.00 6.40
C ALA A 97 -10.41 -2.47 6.73
N GLN A 98 -9.40 -1.68 6.39
CA GLN A 98 -7.98 -1.96 6.71
C GLN A 98 -7.73 -2.10 8.21
N LEU A 99 -8.35 -1.25 9.05
CA LEU A 99 -8.29 -1.40 10.50
C LEU A 99 -8.83 -2.76 10.95
N GLU A 100 -9.98 -3.19 10.43
CA GLU A 100 -10.55 -4.48 10.78
C GLU A 100 -9.72 -5.66 10.26
N VAL A 101 -9.05 -5.51 9.10
CA VAL A 101 -8.08 -6.50 8.62
C VAL A 101 -6.88 -6.63 9.57
N GLN A 102 -6.39 -5.51 10.12
CA GLN A 102 -5.31 -5.53 11.11
C GLN A 102 -5.75 -6.17 12.44
N GLN A 103 -7.03 -6.07 12.79
CA GLN A 103 -7.63 -6.74 13.95
C GLN A 103 -8.11 -8.17 13.64
N GLU A 104 -7.78 -8.70 12.46
CA GLU A 104 -8.17 -10.05 12.01
C GLU A 104 -9.70 -10.28 11.95
N ASN A 105 -10.49 -9.20 11.98
CA ASN A 105 -11.94 -9.22 11.90
C ASN A 105 -12.42 -9.34 10.45
N ASN A 106 -12.09 -10.48 9.83
CA ASN A 106 -12.30 -10.72 8.40
C ASN A 106 -13.76 -10.56 7.96
N ARG A 107 -14.73 -10.93 8.81
CA ARG A 107 -16.17 -10.78 8.51
C ARG A 107 -16.58 -9.30 8.43
N ALA A 108 -16.14 -8.49 9.38
CA ALA A 108 -16.43 -7.06 9.39
C ALA A 108 -15.74 -6.34 8.22
N ALA A 109 -14.48 -6.71 7.94
CA ALA A 109 -13.72 -6.18 6.82
C ALA A 109 -14.43 -6.39 5.48
N ARG A 110 -14.97 -7.60 5.21
CA ARG A 110 -15.77 -7.89 4.00
C ARG A 110 -16.94 -6.93 3.81
N LEU A 111 -17.75 -6.77 4.86
CA LEU A 111 -18.92 -5.88 4.82
C LEU A 111 -18.50 -4.43 4.52
N LEU A 112 -17.37 -3.98 5.08
CA LEU A 112 -16.83 -2.65 4.84
C LEU A 112 -16.31 -2.49 3.41
N PHE A 113 -15.68 -3.52 2.83
CA PHE A 113 -15.27 -3.51 1.42
C PHE A 113 -16.46 -3.46 0.46
N GLU A 114 -17.52 -4.21 0.73
CA GLU A 114 -18.77 -4.14 -0.04
C GLU A 114 -19.36 -2.72 -0.03
N LYS A 115 -19.40 -2.08 1.16
CA LYS A 115 -19.84 -0.69 1.29
C LYS A 115 -18.93 0.29 0.55
N ALA A 116 -17.61 0.06 0.56
CA ALA A 116 -16.66 0.90 -0.18
C ALA A 116 -16.94 0.86 -1.70
N VAL A 117 -17.20 -0.34 -2.24
CA VAL A 117 -17.54 -0.52 -3.65
C VAL A 117 -18.92 0.08 -3.98
N GLN A 118 -19.91 -0.06 -3.11
CA GLN A 118 -21.22 0.59 -3.29
C GLN A 118 -21.11 2.12 -3.29
N ALA A 119 -20.25 2.67 -2.42
CA ALA A 119 -20.02 4.10 -2.30
C ALA A 119 -19.33 4.70 -3.54
N SER A 120 -18.33 4.00 -4.10
CA SER A 120 -17.66 4.43 -5.34
C SER A 120 -17.36 3.24 -6.26
N PRO A 121 -18.33 2.84 -7.11
CA PRO A 121 -18.23 1.61 -7.91
C PRO A 121 -17.09 1.62 -8.94
N LYS A 122 -16.64 2.80 -9.38
CA LYS A 122 -15.55 2.96 -10.37
C LYS A 122 -14.16 3.10 -9.74
N ASN A 123 -14.07 3.20 -8.42
CA ASN A 123 -12.79 3.44 -7.75
C ASN A 123 -11.88 2.21 -7.82
N ARG A 124 -10.71 2.35 -8.45
CA ARG A 124 -9.71 1.28 -8.56
C ARG A 124 -9.29 0.70 -7.22
N PHE A 125 -9.14 1.54 -6.20
CA PHE A 125 -8.57 1.15 -4.91
C PHE A 125 -9.52 0.22 -4.16
N ALA A 126 -10.84 0.41 -4.34
CA ALA A 126 -11.84 -0.44 -3.70
C ALA A 126 -11.73 -1.89 -4.17
N TRP A 127 -11.67 -2.08 -5.49
CA TRP A 127 -11.53 -3.40 -6.10
C TRP A 127 -10.16 -4.03 -5.85
N HIS A 128 -9.10 -3.22 -5.92
CA HIS A 128 -7.74 -3.67 -5.67
C HIS A 128 -7.56 -4.19 -4.24
N VAL A 129 -7.86 -3.36 -3.23
CA VAL A 129 -7.66 -3.72 -1.82
C VAL A 129 -8.55 -4.91 -1.44
N TRP A 130 -9.81 -4.93 -1.89
CA TRP A 130 -10.71 -6.04 -1.59
C TRP A 130 -10.27 -7.34 -2.26
N GLY A 131 -9.86 -7.30 -3.53
CA GLY A 131 -9.37 -8.48 -4.25
C GLY A 131 -8.13 -9.08 -3.62
N VAL A 132 -7.18 -8.23 -3.22
CA VAL A 132 -5.97 -8.63 -2.50
C VAL A 132 -6.31 -9.21 -1.12
N PHE A 133 -7.26 -8.63 -0.41
CA PHE A 133 -7.72 -9.14 0.89
C PHE A 133 -8.34 -10.53 0.79
N GLU A 134 -9.25 -10.76 -0.17
CA GLU A 134 -9.86 -12.08 -0.36
C GLU A 134 -8.82 -13.13 -0.77
N ALA A 135 -7.88 -12.76 -1.65
CA ALA A 135 -6.76 -13.64 -2.00
C ALA A 135 -5.91 -14.03 -0.78
N ASN A 136 -5.63 -13.08 0.12
CA ASN A 136 -4.85 -13.34 1.33
C ASN A 136 -5.57 -14.25 2.35
N ILE A 137 -6.91 -14.22 2.39
CA ILE A 137 -7.69 -15.14 3.23
C ILE A 137 -7.78 -16.55 2.63
N GLY A 138 -7.39 -16.72 1.36
CA GLY A 138 -7.46 -17.99 0.64
C GLY A 138 -8.65 -18.10 -0.32
N ASN A 139 -9.48 -17.07 -0.43
CA ASN A 139 -10.56 -16.99 -1.43
C ASN A 139 -10.00 -16.53 -2.78
N VAL A 140 -9.12 -17.33 -3.36
CA VAL A 140 -8.34 -16.98 -4.56
C VAL A 140 -9.23 -16.63 -5.76
N ASP A 141 -10.28 -17.42 -6.01
CA ASP A 141 -11.17 -17.19 -7.16
C ASP A 141 -11.94 -15.87 -7.05
N MET A 142 -12.39 -15.54 -5.83
CA MET A 142 -13.04 -14.26 -5.57
C MET A 142 -12.05 -13.11 -5.72
N GLY A 143 -10.84 -13.23 -5.17
CA GLY A 143 -9.78 -12.24 -5.33
C GLY A 143 -9.44 -11.98 -6.80
N ARG A 144 -9.27 -13.04 -7.58
CA ARG A 144 -9.05 -12.98 -9.03
C ARG A 144 -10.18 -12.25 -9.74
N LYS A 145 -11.43 -12.59 -9.43
CA LYS A 145 -12.61 -11.96 -10.02
C LYS A 145 -12.68 -10.47 -9.71
N LEU A 146 -12.45 -10.08 -8.44
CA LEU A 146 -12.45 -8.69 -7.99
C LEU A 146 -11.38 -7.85 -8.70
N LEU A 147 -10.17 -8.40 -8.87
CA LEU A 147 -9.09 -7.74 -9.60
C LEU A 147 -9.41 -7.58 -11.09
N LYS A 148 -10.00 -8.60 -11.73
CA LYS A 148 -10.47 -8.52 -13.13
C LYS A 148 -11.55 -7.45 -13.31
N ILE A 149 -12.50 -7.34 -12.38
CA ILE A 149 -13.52 -6.27 -12.39
C ILE A 149 -12.86 -4.90 -12.27
N GLY A 150 -11.95 -4.75 -11.31
CA GLY A 150 -11.18 -3.51 -11.14
C GLY A 150 -10.47 -3.09 -12.42
N HIS A 151 -9.84 -4.06 -13.12
CA HIS A 151 -9.17 -3.82 -14.39
C HIS A 151 -10.13 -3.47 -15.53
N ALA A 152 -11.28 -4.15 -15.63
CA ALA A 152 -12.30 -3.82 -16.63
C ALA A 152 -12.83 -2.38 -16.47
N LEU A 153 -12.95 -1.91 -15.22
CA LEU A 153 -13.36 -0.53 -14.91
C LEU A 153 -12.24 0.49 -15.12
N ASN A 154 -10.99 0.10 -14.90
CA ASN A 154 -9.81 0.95 -15.03
C ASN A 154 -8.74 0.28 -15.94
N PRO A 155 -8.95 0.19 -17.27
CA PRO A 155 -8.10 -0.60 -18.15
C PRO A 155 -6.66 -0.06 -18.32
N ARG A 156 -6.44 1.21 -17.97
CA ARG A 156 -5.14 1.88 -18.09
C ARG A 156 -4.26 1.75 -16.85
N ASP A 157 -4.76 1.10 -15.79
CA ASP A 157 -4.03 1.02 -14.53
C ASP A 157 -3.12 -0.22 -14.47
N PRO A 158 -1.79 -0.06 -14.40
CA PRO A 158 -0.86 -1.17 -14.30
C PRO A 158 -0.92 -1.89 -12.94
N VAL A 159 -1.37 -1.24 -11.86
CA VAL A 159 -1.33 -1.77 -10.49
C VAL A 159 -2.24 -2.99 -10.32
N LEU A 160 -3.42 -2.94 -10.95
CA LEU A 160 -4.38 -4.04 -10.93
C LEU A 160 -3.85 -5.27 -11.68
N LEU A 161 -3.19 -5.06 -12.82
CA LEU A 161 -2.55 -6.15 -13.57
C LEU A 161 -1.33 -6.72 -12.83
N GLN A 162 -0.53 -5.87 -12.20
CA GLN A 162 0.58 -6.31 -11.34
C GLN A 162 0.09 -7.24 -10.23
N SER A 163 -1.00 -6.85 -9.56
CA SER A 163 -1.57 -7.62 -8.46
C SER A 163 -2.20 -8.93 -8.93
N LEU A 164 -2.85 -8.90 -10.09
CA LEU A 164 -3.35 -10.11 -10.74
C LEU A 164 -2.20 -11.04 -11.16
N ALA A 165 -1.11 -10.51 -11.72
CA ALA A 165 0.07 -11.29 -12.12
C ALA A 165 0.70 -12.00 -10.92
N LEU A 166 0.86 -11.30 -9.79
CA LEU A 166 1.36 -11.88 -8.55
C LEU A 166 0.41 -12.96 -8.00
N LEU A 167 -0.91 -12.75 -8.11
CA LEU A 167 -1.90 -13.74 -7.70
C LEU A 167 -1.83 -15.01 -8.55
N GLU A 168 -1.77 -14.87 -9.88
CA GLU A 168 -1.64 -16.01 -10.80
C GLU A 168 -0.29 -16.71 -10.68
N TYR A 169 0.78 -15.99 -10.34
CA TYR A 169 2.07 -16.60 -10.04
C TYR A 169 1.99 -17.56 -8.85
N LYS A 170 1.30 -17.14 -7.77
CA LYS A 170 1.17 -17.95 -6.55
C LYS A 170 0.24 -19.16 -6.70
N HIS A 171 -0.80 -19.05 -7.53
CA HIS A 171 -1.90 -20.04 -7.58
C HIS A 171 -2.16 -20.65 -8.96
N SER A 172 -1.37 -20.33 -9.98
CA SER A 172 -1.56 -20.84 -11.34
C SER A 172 -0.22 -21.10 -12.02
N THR A 173 0.13 -20.36 -13.09
CA THR A 173 1.35 -20.63 -13.87
C THR A 173 2.20 -19.37 -14.01
N ALA A 174 3.53 -19.55 -13.94
CA ALA A 174 4.48 -18.46 -14.17
C ALA A 174 4.34 -17.84 -15.57
N ASN A 175 3.94 -18.63 -16.57
CA ASN A 175 3.73 -18.14 -17.93
C ASN A 175 2.57 -17.14 -18.03
N LEU A 176 1.45 -17.41 -17.33
CA LEU A 176 0.34 -16.47 -17.28
C LEU A 176 0.76 -15.17 -16.57
N ALA A 177 1.50 -15.28 -15.47
CA ALA A 177 2.03 -14.12 -14.76
C ALA A 177 2.97 -13.27 -15.65
N ARG A 178 3.85 -13.90 -16.45
CA ARG A 178 4.70 -13.19 -17.44
C ARG A 178 3.90 -12.39 -18.45
N VAL A 179 2.82 -12.97 -18.99
CA VAL A 179 1.94 -12.26 -19.95
C VAL A 179 1.29 -11.05 -19.28
N LEU A 180 0.81 -11.21 -18.05
CA LEU A 180 0.20 -10.12 -17.29
C LEU A 180 1.21 -9.01 -16.94
N PHE A 181 2.43 -9.36 -16.53
CA PHE A 181 3.50 -8.38 -16.26
C PHE A 181 3.93 -7.63 -17.51
N ARG A 182 4.08 -8.32 -18.64
CA ARG A 182 4.39 -7.68 -19.93
C ARG A 182 3.31 -6.68 -20.32
N ARG A 183 2.05 -7.07 -20.17
CA ARG A 183 0.93 -6.16 -20.45
C ARG A 183 0.90 -4.97 -19.48
N ALA A 184 1.17 -5.20 -18.20
CA ALA A 184 1.24 -4.12 -17.21
C ALA A 184 2.36 -3.12 -17.55
N SER A 185 3.51 -3.59 -18.02
CA SER A 185 4.64 -2.72 -18.39
C SER A 185 4.44 -2.02 -19.73
N GLU A 186 3.66 -2.59 -20.66
CA GLU A 186 3.23 -1.91 -21.89
C GLU A 186 2.22 -0.79 -21.62
N LEU A 187 1.35 -0.94 -20.61
CA LEU A 187 0.38 0.10 -20.22
C LEU A 187 1.05 1.32 -19.60
N ASP A 188 1.97 1.09 -18.66
CA ASP A 188 2.78 2.16 -18.07
C ASP A 188 4.23 1.72 -17.87
N PRO A 189 5.12 2.07 -18.83
CA PRO A 189 6.54 1.75 -18.74
C PRO A 189 7.25 2.41 -17.55
N ARG A 190 6.68 3.48 -16.98
CA ARG A 190 7.28 4.22 -15.85
C ARG A 190 6.82 3.71 -14.49
N HIS A 191 5.89 2.76 -14.43
CA HIS A 191 5.45 2.19 -13.17
C HIS A 191 6.48 1.18 -12.65
N GLN A 192 7.46 1.71 -11.92
CA GLN A 192 8.61 0.97 -11.40
C GLN A 192 8.26 -0.35 -10.65
N PRO A 193 7.22 -0.40 -9.78
CA PRO A 193 6.88 -1.63 -9.05
C PRO A 193 6.56 -2.85 -9.92
N VAL A 194 6.06 -2.67 -11.14
CA VAL A 194 5.81 -3.79 -12.08
C VAL A 194 7.11 -4.47 -12.49
N TRP A 195 8.15 -3.69 -12.82
CA TRP A 195 9.45 -4.23 -13.21
C TRP A 195 10.13 -4.95 -12.04
N ILE A 196 10.00 -4.42 -10.83
CA ILE A 196 10.54 -5.05 -9.61
C ILE A 196 9.82 -6.39 -9.35
N ALA A 197 8.48 -6.40 -9.38
CA ALA A 197 7.69 -7.60 -9.16
C ALA A 197 7.96 -8.68 -10.21
N TRP A 198 8.10 -8.29 -11.49
CA TRP A 198 8.45 -9.20 -12.57
C TRP A 198 9.88 -9.74 -12.41
N GLY A 199 10.86 -8.88 -12.10
CA GLY A 199 12.24 -9.31 -11.84
C GLY A 199 12.34 -10.30 -10.67
N TRP A 200 11.57 -10.05 -9.61
CA TRP A 200 11.47 -10.97 -8.48
C TRP A 200 10.91 -12.34 -8.88
N MET A 201 9.85 -12.36 -9.70
CA MET A 201 9.26 -13.60 -10.20
C MET A 201 10.26 -14.38 -11.07
N GLU A 202 10.93 -13.72 -12.04
CA GLU A 202 11.92 -14.40 -12.89
C GLU A 202 13.10 -14.94 -12.09
N TRP A 203 13.52 -14.24 -11.04
CA TRP A 203 14.53 -14.73 -10.13
C TRP A 203 14.10 -16.01 -9.42
N LYS A 204 12.84 -16.09 -8.95
CA LYS A 204 12.30 -17.29 -8.31
C LYS A 204 12.21 -18.47 -9.27
N GLU A 205 11.93 -18.21 -10.54
CA GLU A 205 11.94 -19.22 -11.61
C GLU A 205 13.36 -19.62 -12.07
N GLY A 206 14.41 -19.00 -11.51
CA GLY A 206 15.82 -19.31 -11.84
C GLY A 206 16.37 -18.55 -13.05
N ASN A 207 15.60 -17.65 -13.67
CA ASN A 207 16.03 -16.86 -14.83
C ASN A 207 16.84 -15.62 -14.39
N ILE A 208 18.02 -15.85 -13.81
CA ILE A 208 18.86 -14.82 -13.18
C ILE A 208 19.22 -13.68 -14.15
N SER A 209 19.54 -13.99 -15.41
CA SER A 209 19.89 -12.99 -16.42
C SER A 209 18.75 -12.01 -16.67
N THR A 210 17.55 -12.53 -16.93
CA THR A 210 16.36 -11.71 -17.18
C THR A 210 15.97 -10.90 -15.95
N ALA A 211 16.10 -11.46 -14.75
CA ALA A 211 15.83 -10.74 -13.50
C ALA A 211 16.76 -9.52 -13.33
N ARG A 212 18.05 -9.65 -13.67
CA ARG A 212 19.00 -8.53 -13.66
C ARG A 212 18.59 -7.43 -14.64
N GLU A 213 18.22 -7.80 -15.87
CA GLU A 213 17.75 -6.83 -16.87
C GLU A 213 16.50 -6.08 -16.40
N LEU A 214 15.55 -6.79 -15.79
CA LEU A 214 14.32 -6.21 -15.26
C LEU A 214 14.61 -5.25 -14.09
N TYR A 215 15.52 -5.60 -13.18
CA TYR A 215 15.95 -4.70 -12.10
C TYR A 215 16.72 -3.48 -12.63
N GLN A 216 17.58 -3.65 -13.64
CA GLN A 216 18.25 -2.52 -14.31
C GLN A 216 17.24 -1.57 -14.95
N ARG A 217 16.22 -2.10 -15.63
CA ARG A 217 15.12 -1.28 -16.17
C ARG A 217 14.37 -0.57 -15.07
N ALA A 218 14.04 -1.24 -13.97
CA ALA A 218 13.37 -0.61 -12.83
C ALA A 218 14.18 0.58 -12.29
N LEU A 219 15.50 0.47 -12.18
CA LEU A 219 16.37 1.54 -11.68
C LEU A 219 16.64 2.65 -12.70
N SER A 220 16.51 2.37 -14.00
CA SER A 220 16.61 3.39 -15.05
C SER A 220 15.47 4.40 -15.05
N ILE A 221 14.31 4.02 -14.48
CA ILE A 221 13.13 4.87 -14.38
C ILE A 221 13.33 5.90 -13.26
N ASP A 222 13.63 5.41 -12.06
CA ASP A 222 13.88 6.23 -10.88
C ASP A 222 14.85 5.50 -9.94
N SER A 223 15.91 6.20 -9.58
CA SER A 223 16.99 5.69 -8.71
C SER A 223 16.91 6.24 -7.28
N THR A 224 15.97 7.13 -6.98
CA THR A 224 15.92 7.87 -5.71
C THR A 224 14.70 7.55 -4.86
N THR A 225 13.66 6.95 -5.44
CA THR A 225 12.45 6.58 -4.69
C THR A 225 12.68 5.36 -3.80
N GLU A 226 11.87 5.21 -2.75
CA GLU A 226 11.92 4.07 -1.84
C GLU A 226 11.71 2.71 -2.57
N SER A 227 10.94 2.68 -3.65
CA SER A 227 10.84 1.53 -4.56
C SER A 227 12.19 1.15 -5.18
N ALA A 228 13.04 2.13 -5.51
CA ALA A 228 14.39 1.89 -6.01
C ALA A 228 15.28 1.25 -4.92
N ALA A 229 15.17 1.71 -3.67
CA ALA A 229 15.85 1.08 -2.53
C ALA A 229 15.42 -0.40 -2.37
N ARG A 230 14.11 -0.68 -2.44
CA ARG A 230 13.59 -2.07 -2.42
C ARG A 230 14.09 -2.90 -3.61
N CYS A 231 14.17 -2.31 -4.81
CA CYS A 231 14.73 -2.97 -5.99
C CYS A 231 16.21 -3.34 -5.78
N LEU A 232 17.01 -2.42 -5.25
CA LEU A 232 18.43 -2.65 -4.96
C LEU A 232 18.61 -3.72 -3.89
N GLN A 233 17.76 -3.74 -2.86
CA GLN A 233 17.76 -4.78 -1.85
C GLN A 233 17.42 -6.14 -2.46
N ALA A 234 16.35 -6.25 -3.26
CA ALA A 234 15.96 -7.50 -3.93
C ALA A 234 17.04 -8.00 -4.90
N TRP A 235 17.67 -7.09 -5.64
CA TRP A 235 18.79 -7.42 -6.53
C TRP A 235 20.03 -7.84 -5.72
N GLY A 236 20.33 -7.20 -4.59
CA GLY A 236 21.41 -7.59 -3.69
C GLY A 236 21.26 -9.03 -3.18
N VAL A 237 20.04 -9.42 -2.79
CA VAL A 237 19.74 -10.79 -2.38
C VAL A 237 19.88 -11.77 -3.55
N LEU A 238 19.46 -11.38 -4.76
CA LEU A 238 19.69 -12.18 -5.96
C LEU A 238 21.18 -12.43 -6.20
N GLU A 239 22.02 -11.39 -6.13
CA GLU A 239 23.47 -11.52 -6.35
C GLU A 239 24.14 -12.33 -5.24
N GLN A 240 23.70 -12.19 -3.99
CA GLN A 240 24.14 -13.04 -2.88
C GLN A 240 23.91 -14.52 -3.20
N ARG A 241 22.68 -14.88 -3.61
CA ARG A 241 22.35 -16.27 -3.96
C ARG A 241 23.07 -16.76 -5.22
N ALA A 242 23.39 -15.86 -6.14
CA ALA A 242 24.18 -16.16 -7.33
C ALA A 242 25.70 -16.29 -7.05
N GLY A 243 26.16 -16.03 -5.81
CA GLY A 243 27.58 -16.08 -5.43
C GLY A 243 28.36 -14.79 -5.71
N ASN A 244 27.72 -13.74 -6.22
CA ASN A 244 28.34 -12.45 -6.53
C ASN A 244 28.38 -11.53 -5.31
N LEU A 245 29.11 -11.94 -4.29
CA LEU A 245 29.14 -11.31 -2.96
C LEU A 245 29.61 -9.85 -3.00
N SER A 246 30.55 -9.52 -3.89
CA SER A 246 31.05 -8.14 -4.05
C SER A 246 29.99 -7.20 -4.62
N ALA A 247 29.17 -7.69 -5.57
CA ALA A 247 28.06 -6.93 -6.14
C ALA A 247 26.93 -6.77 -5.11
N ALA A 248 26.61 -7.84 -4.37
CA ALA A 248 25.61 -7.81 -3.31
C ALA A 248 25.91 -6.73 -2.26
N ARG A 249 27.16 -6.64 -1.76
CA ARG A 249 27.58 -5.58 -0.83
C ARG A 249 27.39 -4.17 -1.39
N ARG A 250 27.73 -3.94 -2.65
CA ARG A 250 27.55 -2.63 -3.30
C ARG A 250 26.07 -2.26 -3.40
N LEU A 251 25.22 -3.23 -3.76
CA LEU A 251 23.77 -3.05 -3.89
C LEU A 251 23.09 -2.78 -2.54
N PHE A 252 23.51 -3.46 -1.47
CA PHE A 252 23.00 -3.16 -0.12
C PHE A 252 23.42 -1.77 0.34
N ARG A 253 24.67 -1.37 0.09
CA ARG A 253 25.14 -0.01 0.42
C ARG A 253 24.38 1.06 -0.36
N SER A 254 24.13 0.86 -1.66
CA SER A 254 23.35 1.82 -2.45
C SER A 254 21.88 1.87 -2.02
N SER A 255 21.28 0.74 -1.63
CA SER A 255 19.94 0.71 -1.04
C SER A 255 19.87 1.53 0.26
N LEU A 256 20.85 1.36 1.16
CA LEU A 256 20.91 2.09 2.43
C LEU A 256 21.22 3.58 2.27
N ASN A 257 21.91 3.98 1.21
CA ASN A 257 22.10 5.41 0.88
C ASN A 257 20.77 6.09 0.54
N ILE A 258 19.79 5.36 -0.03
CA ILE A 258 18.46 5.89 -0.34
C ILE A 258 17.55 5.77 0.88
N ASN A 259 17.52 4.60 1.52
CA ASN A 259 16.72 4.32 2.71
C ASN A 259 17.62 3.79 3.84
N SER A 260 18.18 4.70 4.61
CA SER A 260 19.07 4.38 5.73
C SER A 260 18.38 3.66 6.88
N GLN A 261 17.05 3.77 6.98
CA GLN A 261 16.26 3.22 8.07
C GLN A 261 15.72 1.81 7.77
N SER A 262 16.06 1.24 6.61
CA SER A 262 15.56 -0.07 6.19
C SER A 262 16.14 -1.20 7.04
N TYR A 263 15.42 -1.60 8.09
CA TYR A 263 15.77 -2.76 8.93
C TYR A 263 16.06 -4.01 8.09
N VAL A 264 15.19 -4.29 7.10
CA VAL A 264 15.31 -5.46 6.23
C VAL A 264 16.64 -5.45 5.49
N THR A 265 17.05 -4.30 4.93
CA THR A 265 18.31 -4.20 4.17
C THR A 265 19.51 -4.41 5.09
N TRP A 266 19.52 -3.77 6.28
CA TRP A 266 20.58 -3.94 7.28
C TRP A 266 20.72 -5.40 7.72
N MET A 267 19.62 -6.06 8.05
CA MET A 267 19.64 -7.46 8.48
C MET A 267 20.02 -8.42 7.35
N THR A 268 19.58 -8.17 6.11
CA THR A 268 20.00 -8.99 4.96
C THR A 268 21.50 -8.83 4.66
N TRP A 269 22.07 -7.65 4.88
CA TRP A 269 23.51 -7.44 4.74
C TRP A 269 24.30 -8.08 5.89
N ALA A 270 23.82 -7.99 7.13
CA ALA A 270 24.45 -8.69 8.25
C ALA A 270 24.45 -10.22 8.03
N ALA A 271 23.33 -10.77 7.56
CA ALA A 271 23.23 -12.20 7.22
C ALA A 271 24.21 -12.60 6.10
N LEU A 272 24.38 -11.77 5.07
CA LEU A 272 25.39 -12.00 4.01
C LEU A 272 26.82 -12.12 4.58
N GLU A 273 27.19 -11.30 5.57
CA GLU A 273 28.52 -11.34 6.18
C GLU A 273 28.67 -12.55 7.11
N GLU A 274 27.62 -12.91 7.83
CA GLU A 274 27.59 -14.11 8.68
C GLU A 274 27.72 -15.40 7.85
N ASP A 275 27.01 -15.50 6.72
CA ASP A 275 27.13 -16.61 5.76
C ASP A 275 28.56 -16.77 5.22
N GLN A 276 29.35 -15.69 5.21
CA GLN A 276 30.75 -15.70 4.79
C GLN A 276 31.74 -16.00 5.93
N GLY A 277 31.25 -16.19 7.16
CA GLY A 277 32.07 -16.39 8.36
C GLY A 277 32.61 -15.11 8.99
N ASN A 278 32.18 -13.93 8.52
CA ASN A 278 32.61 -12.64 9.06
C ASN A 278 31.70 -12.19 10.23
N SER A 279 31.65 -12.97 11.32
CA SER A 279 30.76 -12.71 12.46
C SER A 279 30.93 -11.31 13.06
N VAL A 280 32.18 -10.86 13.22
CA VAL A 280 32.51 -9.53 13.77
C VAL A 280 31.88 -8.41 12.93
N ARG A 281 32.00 -8.51 11.60
CA ARG A 281 31.45 -7.51 10.67
C ARG A 281 29.93 -7.54 10.67
N ALA A 282 29.32 -8.72 10.80
CA ALA A 282 27.86 -8.84 10.91
C ALA A 282 27.33 -8.15 12.17
N GLU A 283 28.03 -8.30 13.30
CA GLU A 283 27.72 -7.60 14.56
C GLU A 283 27.92 -6.08 14.44
N GLU A 284 29.00 -5.63 13.82
CA GLU A 284 29.21 -4.21 13.52
C GLU A 284 28.05 -3.61 12.71
N ILE A 285 27.61 -4.30 11.65
CA ILE A 285 26.48 -3.87 10.81
C ILE A 285 25.18 -3.78 11.63
N ARG A 286 24.92 -4.76 12.50
CA ARG A 286 23.75 -4.74 13.41
C ARG A 286 23.84 -3.57 14.39
N ASN A 287 25.00 -3.33 14.97
CA ASN A 287 25.25 -2.24 15.91
C ASN A 287 25.09 -0.86 15.25
N LEU A 288 25.60 -0.69 14.02
CA LEU A 288 25.42 0.52 13.22
C LEU A 288 23.94 0.84 12.97
N TYR A 289 23.13 -0.18 12.68
CA TYR A 289 21.68 0.02 12.55
C TYR A 289 21.06 0.54 13.86
N PHE A 290 21.42 -0.05 15.01
CA PHE A 290 20.90 0.41 16.30
C PHE A 290 21.38 1.82 16.64
N GLN A 291 22.64 2.17 16.36
CA GLN A 291 23.18 3.52 16.54
C GLN A 291 22.45 4.55 15.70
N GLN A 292 22.28 4.29 14.39
CA GLN A 292 21.52 5.17 13.51
C GLN A 292 20.07 5.32 13.97
N ARG A 293 19.47 4.23 14.47
CA ARG A 293 18.13 4.31 15.04
C ARG A 293 18.11 5.16 16.30
N THR A 294 19.05 5.01 17.23
CA THR A 294 19.07 5.80 18.47
C THR A 294 19.35 7.28 18.21
N GLU A 295 20.19 7.62 17.24
CA GLU A 295 20.47 9.02 16.85
C GLU A 295 19.28 9.68 16.15
N VAL A 296 18.51 8.90 15.39
CA VAL A 296 17.32 9.41 14.67
C VAL A 296 16.03 9.27 15.50
N VAL A 297 16.05 8.56 16.62
CA VAL A 297 14.90 8.42 17.54
C VAL A 297 14.56 9.74 18.25
N ASP A 298 15.41 10.76 18.17
CA ASP A 298 15.06 12.14 18.57
C ASP A 298 14.37 12.96 17.45
N ASP A 299 14.32 12.49 16.20
CA ASP A 299 13.63 13.17 15.10
C ASP A 299 12.89 12.19 14.15
N ALA A 300 11.59 12.01 14.42
CA ALA A 300 10.53 11.79 13.42
C ALA A 300 10.55 10.56 12.46
N SER A 301 11.39 9.54 12.69
CA SER A 301 11.49 8.36 11.78
C SER A 301 10.34 7.33 11.86
N TRP A 302 9.56 7.28 12.93
CA TRP A 302 8.44 6.33 13.02
C TRP A 302 7.23 6.70 12.11
N VAL A 303 7.25 7.89 11.51
CA VAL A 303 6.11 8.43 10.74
C VAL A 303 6.25 8.17 9.24
N THR A 304 7.47 8.09 8.71
CA THR A 304 7.72 7.89 7.27
C THR A 304 7.37 6.47 6.83
N GLY A 305 7.78 5.44 7.57
CA GLY A 305 7.39 4.04 7.28
C GLY A 305 5.88 3.76 7.41
N PHE A 306 5.11 4.65 8.04
CA PHE A 306 3.66 4.53 8.13
C PHE A 306 2.91 5.25 6.99
N LEU A 307 3.47 6.30 6.36
CA LEU A 307 2.81 6.88 5.18
C LEU A 307 2.86 5.92 3.98
N ASP A 308 3.79 4.96 3.98
CA ASP A 308 3.84 3.83 3.03
C ASP A 308 2.93 2.64 3.43
N VAL A 309 2.27 2.68 4.60
CA VAL A 309 1.18 1.75 4.97
C VAL A 309 -0.08 2.00 4.13
N ILE A 310 -0.07 3.04 3.29
CA ILE A 310 -1.11 3.30 2.28
C ILE A 310 -0.78 2.61 0.94
N ASP A 311 0.28 1.82 0.82
CA ASP A 311 0.46 0.94 -0.33
C ASP A 311 0.03 -0.52 -0.01
N PRO A 312 -1.27 -0.87 -0.17
CA PRO A 312 -1.78 -2.22 0.09
C PRO A 312 -1.12 -3.30 -0.79
N ALA A 313 -0.36 -2.90 -1.82
CA ALA A 313 0.47 -3.82 -2.59
C ALA A 313 1.65 -4.37 -1.77
N LEU A 314 2.20 -3.63 -0.81
CA LEU A 314 3.45 -4.00 -0.14
C LEU A 314 3.28 -5.01 1.00
N ASP A 315 2.24 -4.87 1.83
CA ASP A 315 1.95 -5.84 2.90
C ASP A 315 1.31 -7.13 2.36
N SER A 316 0.59 -7.03 1.23
CA SER A 316 0.12 -8.20 0.51
C SER A 316 1.25 -8.95 -0.19
N ILE A 317 2.22 -8.24 -0.79
CA ILE A 317 3.46 -8.82 -1.30
C ILE A 317 4.26 -9.47 -0.17
N LYS A 318 4.49 -8.82 0.98
CA LYS A 318 5.19 -9.44 2.14
C LYS A 318 4.56 -10.77 2.59
N ARG A 319 3.22 -10.82 2.69
CA ARG A 319 2.47 -12.06 3.01
C ARG A 319 2.42 -13.06 1.85
N LEU A 320 2.47 -12.61 0.60
CA LEU A 320 2.60 -13.47 -0.58
C LEU A 320 4.01 -14.09 -0.67
N LEU A 321 5.03 -13.38 -0.21
CA LEU A 321 6.45 -13.71 -0.38
C LEU A 321 7.03 -14.66 0.67
N ASN A 322 6.33 -14.96 1.77
CA ASN A 322 6.78 -15.86 2.85
C ASN A 322 8.29 -15.72 3.17
N LEU A 323 8.77 -14.49 3.37
CA LEU A 323 10.19 -14.23 3.63
C LEU A 323 10.59 -14.45 5.10
N ASP A 324 9.64 -14.59 6.03
CA ASP A 324 9.94 -14.61 7.48
C ASP A 324 9.82 -15.99 8.16
N GLN A 325 9.26 -17.02 7.51
CA GLN A 325 9.01 -18.30 8.19
C GLN A 325 10.28 -19.11 8.51
N GLY A 326 11.42 -18.80 7.87
CA GLY A 326 12.64 -19.61 7.96
C GLY A 326 13.60 -19.28 9.12
N LEU A 327 13.50 -18.09 9.71
CA LEU A 327 14.49 -17.61 10.70
C LEU A 327 14.02 -17.70 12.15
N ILE A 328 12.70 -17.75 12.39
CA ILE A 328 12.13 -17.71 13.75
C ILE A 328 12.15 -19.08 14.44
N ASN A 329 12.20 -20.18 13.68
CA ASN A 329 12.09 -21.54 14.23
C ASN A 329 13.40 -22.13 14.79
N LYS A 330 14.52 -21.40 14.76
CA LYS A 330 15.82 -21.89 15.31
C LYS A 330 16.22 -21.28 16.65
N ALA A 331 15.41 -20.40 17.24
CA ALA A 331 15.77 -19.65 18.45
C ALA A 331 14.88 -19.94 19.68
N ARG A 332 14.17 -21.07 19.71
CA ARG A 332 13.40 -21.48 20.90
C ARG A 332 13.55 -22.98 21.17
N GLU A 333 14.62 -23.33 21.87
CA GLU A 333 14.58 -24.44 22.83
C GLU A 333 14.36 -23.88 24.25
N PRO A 334 13.62 -24.58 25.13
CA PRO A 334 13.16 -24.03 26.40
C PRO A 334 14.10 -24.40 27.55
N SER A 335 14.59 -23.42 28.29
CA SER A 335 15.20 -23.65 29.60
C SER A 335 14.11 -23.81 30.66
N LYS A 336 14.05 -25.00 31.25
CA LYS A 336 13.44 -25.27 32.56
C LYS A 336 14.16 -24.43 33.62
N ASP A 337 13.41 -23.85 34.55
CA ASP A 337 13.56 -24.05 35.99
C ASP A 337 12.70 -23.07 36.79
N ALA A 338 12.04 -23.63 37.82
CA ALA A 338 11.57 -23.02 39.08
C ALA A 338 10.45 -21.96 39.03
N GLU A 339 9.50 -21.86 39.97
CA GLU A 339 9.05 -22.68 41.10
C GLU A 339 7.71 -22.06 41.55
N SER A 340 6.85 -22.88 42.15
CA SER A 340 5.56 -22.57 42.77
C SER A 340 5.66 -21.65 44.00
N ILE A 341 4.76 -20.67 44.15
CA ILE A 341 4.22 -20.22 45.45
C ILE A 341 2.73 -19.85 45.29
N GLU A 342 1.92 -20.39 46.20
CA GLU A 342 0.46 -20.33 46.31
C GLU A 342 -0.09 -19.05 47.00
N ASP A 343 -1.41 -18.89 46.81
CA ASP A 343 -2.46 -18.36 47.70
C ASP A 343 -2.76 -16.86 47.87
N GLY A 344 -4.08 -16.55 47.72
CA GLY A 344 -4.77 -15.65 48.65
C GLY A 344 -5.81 -14.64 48.11
N ALA A 345 -7.04 -15.10 47.89
CA ALA A 345 -8.34 -14.47 48.23
C ALA A 345 -8.83 -13.10 47.63
N GLU A 346 -9.94 -13.25 46.90
CA GLU A 346 -11.26 -12.57 47.00
C GLU A 346 -11.54 -11.14 46.44
N GLU A 347 -12.63 -11.15 45.65
CA GLU A 347 -13.46 -10.15 44.94
C GLU A 347 -14.09 -9.04 45.84
N PRO A 348 -15.07 -8.17 45.41
CA PRO A 348 -15.78 -8.00 44.11
C PRO A 348 -15.96 -6.54 43.64
N PHE A 349 -16.16 -6.26 42.35
CA PHE A 349 -17.01 -5.11 41.96
C PHE A 349 -17.72 -5.30 40.60
N LEU A 350 -19.03 -5.50 40.75
CA LEU A 350 -20.15 -4.97 39.95
C LEU A 350 -20.17 -5.24 38.43
N THR A 351 -20.76 -6.39 38.13
CA THR A 351 -21.61 -6.58 36.95
C THR A 351 -22.76 -5.57 36.96
N THR A 352 -22.90 -4.77 35.91
CA THR A 352 -24.17 -4.14 35.57
C THR A 352 -24.45 -4.44 34.11
N SER A 353 -25.29 -5.45 33.93
CA SER A 353 -25.96 -5.79 32.69
C SER A 353 -26.77 -4.59 32.19
N LEU A 354 -26.45 -4.09 31.01
CA LEU A 354 -27.37 -3.28 30.23
C LEU A 354 -27.60 -3.95 28.88
N GLY A 355 -28.65 -4.76 28.86
CA GLY A 355 -29.67 -4.80 27.82
C GLY A 355 -29.20 -4.78 26.37
N LEU A 356 -28.70 -5.91 25.91
CA LEU A 356 -28.89 -6.33 24.52
C LEU A 356 -30.38 -6.68 24.35
N ASN A 357 -31.18 -5.70 23.92
CA ASN A 357 -32.49 -5.94 23.34
C ASN A 357 -32.67 -5.01 22.14
N ASP A 358 -32.14 -5.46 21.01
CA ASP A 358 -32.71 -5.19 19.69
C ASP A 358 -32.40 -6.43 18.83
N GLY A 359 -33.11 -7.51 19.16
CA GLY A 359 -33.21 -8.69 18.32
C GLY A 359 -34.34 -8.46 17.32
N ASN A 360 -33.97 -8.17 16.07
CA ASN A 360 -34.62 -8.65 14.84
C ASN A 360 -33.96 -8.02 13.61
N ASP A 361 -32.82 -8.58 13.19
CA ASP A 361 -32.63 -9.17 11.84
C ASP A 361 -31.17 -9.66 11.72
N ILE A 362 -30.85 -10.73 12.46
CA ILE A 362 -29.64 -11.52 12.24
C ILE A 362 -30.09 -12.74 11.45
N GLY A 363 -30.33 -12.52 10.16
CA GLY A 363 -30.76 -13.52 9.19
C GLY A 363 -30.35 -13.07 7.79
N TYR A 364 -29.73 -14.00 7.05
CA TYR A 364 -29.09 -13.86 5.73
C TYR A 364 -27.63 -13.37 5.76
N GLY A 365 -26.74 -14.28 5.36
CA GLY A 365 -25.40 -13.94 4.90
C GLY A 365 -25.47 -12.82 3.87
N SER A 366 -24.42 -11.99 3.80
CA SER A 366 -24.34 -10.78 2.97
C SER A 366 -25.28 -10.84 1.76
N ARG A 367 -26.39 -10.09 1.83
CA ARG A 367 -27.38 -9.96 0.75
C ARG A 367 -26.80 -9.20 -0.46
N PHE A 368 -25.50 -8.90 -0.44
CA PHE A 368 -24.79 -8.28 -1.53
C PHE A 368 -24.48 -9.30 -2.62
N ASN A 369 -25.38 -9.40 -3.60
CA ASN A 369 -25.11 -10.17 -4.81
C ASN A 369 -24.17 -9.37 -5.72
N LEU A 370 -22.87 -9.67 -5.62
CA LEU A 370 -21.83 -9.01 -6.43
C LEU A 370 -22.14 -9.11 -7.94
N ASN A 371 -22.64 -10.25 -8.42
CA ASN A 371 -22.94 -10.43 -9.85
C ASN A 371 -24.09 -9.54 -10.32
N ALA A 372 -25.16 -9.44 -9.51
CA ALA A 372 -26.27 -8.53 -9.80
C ALA A 372 -25.81 -7.07 -9.77
N PHE A 373 -25.01 -6.70 -8.76
CA PHE A 373 -24.44 -5.35 -8.66
C PHE A 373 -23.60 -4.98 -9.89
N ILE A 374 -22.74 -5.88 -10.36
CA ILE A 374 -21.91 -5.64 -11.55
C ILE A 374 -22.76 -5.46 -12.80
N LYS A 375 -23.77 -6.32 -12.99
CA LYS A 375 -24.64 -6.25 -14.16
C LYS A 375 -25.48 -4.96 -14.16
N ASP A 376 -26.07 -4.62 -13.02
CA ASP A 376 -27.05 -3.54 -12.92
C ASP A 376 -26.40 -2.15 -12.76
N LYS A 377 -25.30 -2.04 -12.02
CA LYS A 377 -24.63 -0.75 -11.74
C LYS A 377 -23.42 -0.46 -12.61
N LEU A 378 -22.74 -1.49 -13.12
CA LEU A 378 -21.52 -1.33 -13.90
C LEU A 378 -21.69 -1.70 -15.38
N SER A 379 -22.82 -2.33 -15.75
CA SER A 379 -23.10 -2.80 -17.11
C SER A 379 -21.96 -3.68 -17.68
N LEU A 380 -21.27 -4.41 -16.80
CA LEU A 380 -20.23 -5.35 -17.17
C LEU A 380 -20.80 -6.77 -17.15
N ASP A 381 -20.46 -7.57 -18.16
CA ASP A 381 -20.80 -8.99 -18.20
C ASP A 381 -19.72 -9.79 -17.45
N PRO A 382 -20.05 -10.45 -16.32
CA PRO A 382 -19.07 -11.22 -15.54
C PRO A 382 -18.45 -12.39 -16.32
N SER A 383 -19.17 -12.92 -17.32
CA SER A 383 -18.71 -14.01 -18.19
C SER A 383 -17.74 -13.58 -19.29
N LYS A 384 -17.63 -12.27 -19.58
CA LYS A 384 -16.72 -11.72 -20.60
C LYS A 384 -15.45 -11.11 -19.99
N LEU A 385 -15.30 -11.14 -18.67
CA LEU A 385 -14.12 -10.61 -17.98
C LEU A 385 -12.83 -11.28 -18.44
N ASP A 386 -12.87 -12.57 -18.78
CA ASP A 386 -11.71 -13.31 -19.29
C ASP A 386 -11.38 -12.93 -20.74
N LEU A 387 -12.39 -12.74 -21.59
CA LEU A 387 -12.21 -12.30 -22.99
C LEU A 387 -11.67 -10.87 -23.10
N LEU A 388 -12.01 -10.00 -22.15
CA LEU A 388 -11.46 -8.64 -22.06
C LEU A 388 -9.96 -8.64 -21.69
N MET A 389 -9.47 -9.71 -21.07
CA MET A 389 -8.05 -9.87 -20.79
C MET A 389 -7.25 -10.27 -22.05
N GLU A 390 -7.87 -11.00 -22.97
CA GLU A 390 -7.26 -11.49 -24.20
C GLU A 390 -7.34 -10.47 -25.35
N ASN A 391 -8.49 -9.81 -25.55
CA ASN A 391 -8.73 -8.95 -26.72
C ASN A 391 -8.02 -7.59 -26.70
N SER A 392 -7.59 -7.12 -25.53
CA SER A 392 -6.78 -5.90 -25.38
C SER A 392 -5.37 -6.00 -25.99
N GLY A 393 -4.92 -7.20 -26.36
CA GLY A 393 -3.65 -7.41 -27.08
C GLY A 393 -3.76 -7.21 -28.59
N ASN A 394 -4.97 -7.11 -29.15
CA ASN A 394 -5.19 -7.02 -30.61
C ASN A 394 -5.49 -5.60 -31.13
N SER A 395 -5.50 -4.56 -30.28
CA SER A 395 -5.52 -3.18 -30.80
C SER A 395 -4.10 -2.74 -31.18
N SER A 396 -3.67 -3.17 -32.36
CA SER A 396 -2.61 -2.52 -33.13
C SER A 396 -2.77 -0.98 -33.08
N PRO A 397 -1.68 -0.21 -33.00
CA PRO A 397 -1.79 1.23 -33.03
C PRO A 397 -2.35 1.60 -34.41
N LYS A 398 -3.59 2.09 -34.45
CA LYS A 398 -4.14 2.73 -35.64
C LYS A 398 -3.13 3.81 -36.04
N ARG A 399 -2.39 3.56 -37.13
CA ARG A 399 -1.58 4.55 -37.82
C ARG A 399 -2.48 5.77 -38.00
N VAL A 400 -2.22 6.83 -37.24
CA VAL A 400 -2.78 8.14 -37.51
C VAL A 400 -2.08 8.61 -38.78
N THR A 401 -2.66 8.28 -39.93
CA THR A 401 -2.35 8.94 -41.19
C THR A 401 -2.91 10.34 -41.09
N SER A 402 -2.08 11.28 -40.63
CA SER A 402 -2.38 12.70 -40.74
C SER A 402 -2.45 13.07 -42.24
N PRO A 403 -3.52 13.73 -42.70
CA PRO A 403 -3.57 14.18 -44.08
C PRO A 403 -2.55 15.31 -44.26
N ARG A 404 -1.56 15.08 -45.12
CA ARG A 404 -0.60 16.10 -45.58
C ARG A 404 -1.38 17.30 -46.11
N ARG A 405 -1.38 18.42 -45.37
CA ARG A 405 -1.76 19.73 -45.89
C ARG A 405 -0.74 20.15 -46.95
N MET A 406 -1.11 19.98 -48.22
CA MET A 406 -0.41 20.62 -49.34
C MET A 406 -0.57 22.14 -49.22
N TRP A 407 0.51 22.82 -48.89
CA TRP A 407 0.63 24.26 -49.10
C TRP A 407 0.76 24.51 -50.61
N ARG A 408 -0.29 25.04 -51.24
CA ARG A 408 -0.24 25.61 -52.59
C ARG A 408 0.32 27.03 -52.49
N SER A 409 1.47 27.28 -53.12
CA SER A 409 1.98 28.61 -53.38
C SER A 409 1.07 29.33 -54.37
N GLN A 410 0.51 30.46 -53.97
CA GLN A 410 -0.13 31.39 -54.92
C GLN A 410 0.95 32.29 -55.51
N ASN A 411 1.40 31.94 -56.72
CA ASN A 411 1.97 32.93 -57.63
C ASN A 411 0.83 33.79 -58.17
N ARG A 412 0.86 35.10 -57.91
CA ARG A 412 0.17 36.08 -58.77
C ARG A 412 1.11 37.21 -59.14
N THR A 413 1.49 37.09 -60.40
CA THR A 413 2.09 38.03 -61.34
C THR A 413 1.67 39.49 -61.18
N THR A 414 2.70 40.32 -61.32
CA THR A 414 2.73 41.70 -61.79
C THR A 414 1.74 42.02 -62.90
N MET A 415 1.00 43.13 -62.76
CA MET A 415 0.55 43.94 -63.90
C MET A 415 0.74 45.43 -63.56
N THR A 416 1.55 46.06 -64.39
CA THR A 416 1.71 47.51 -64.58
C THR A 416 0.55 48.08 -65.41
N LEU A 417 0.37 49.41 -65.34
CA LEU A 417 0.00 50.38 -66.40
C LEU A 417 -1.03 51.42 -65.89
N PRO A 418 -1.11 52.63 -66.49
CA PRO A 418 -0.12 53.38 -67.27
C PRO A 418 0.48 54.57 -66.50
#